data_AF-A0A510JCX0-F1
#
_entry.id   AF-A0A510JCX0-F1
#
_cell.length_a   1.000
_cell.length_b   1.000
_cell.length_c   1.000
_cell.angle_alpha   90.00
_cell.angle_beta   90.00
_cell.angle_gamma   90.00
#
_symmetry.space_group_name_H-M   'P 1'
#
loop_
_entity.id
_entity.type
_entity.pdbx_description
1 polymer ?
#
loop_
_entity_poly.entity_id
_entity_poly.type
_entity_poly.pdbx_seq_one_letter_code
_entity_poly.pdbx_strand_id
1 'polypeptide(L)'
;MKKRKNNQLYLFVISATISYVIFSLICIHSIRTEKYVQNTYMKINDTYDLYRTENDNKIILYFGSRGFGEHRGVPSCDNIKEIAMNGEYIVGFLPGTSESGYRDDIKEIENKKACRGYFYINMYKENDEKFNLTDIDMEIKFNGKIKYMNSIDFINTFGEGSDDLMNIEGIIFINSVHGIKWTFFIYIFLNIATYIEKLKKNLDRKRIKNSFKKRYSRYSRLYNSRKRRKM
;
A
#
# COMPACT_ATOMS: atom_id res chain seq x y z
N MET A 1 -1.62 44.91 9.58
CA MET A 1 -1.89 43.48 9.91
C MET A 1 -2.75 42.74 8.87
N LYS A 2 -3.84 43.31 8.35
CA LYS A 2 -4.77 42.67 7.38
C LYS A 2 -4.08 42.00 6.17
N LYS A 3 -3.17 42.70 5.48
CA LYS A 3 -2.49 42.19 4.26
C LYS A 3 -1.63 40.93 4.49
N ARG A 4 -1.06 40.75 5.69
CA ARG A 4 -0.23 39.57 6.03
C ARG A 4 -1.08 38.33 6.35
N LYS A 5 -2.26 38.52 6.97
CA LYS A 5 -3.24 37.45 7.20
C LYS A 5 -3.79 36.91 5.86
N ASN A 6 -4.11 37.80 4.92
CA ASN A 6 -4.62 37.39 3.60
C ASN A 6 -3.61 36.54 2.80
N ASN A 7 -2.31 36.86 2.86
CA ASN A 7 -1.29 36.05 2.18
C ASN A 7 -1.09 34.66 2.81
N GLN A 8 -1.26 34.52 4.12
CA GLN A 8 -1.14 33.21 4.79
C GLN A 8 -2.34 32.32 4.49
N LEU A 9 -3.55 32.90 4.52
CA LEU A 9 -4.76 32.22 4.10
C LEU A 9 -4.66 31.76 2.63
N TYR A 10 -4.16 32.61 1.75
CA TYR A 10 -3.98 32.27 0.34
C TYR A 10 -3.01 31.10 0.13
N LEU A 11 -1.87 31.09 0.83
CA LEU A 11 -0.92 29.97 0.78
C LEU A 11 -1.54 28.67 1.31
N PHE A 12 -2.33 28.76 2.38
CA PHE A 12 -3.04 27.61 2.94
C PHE A 12 -4.07 27.06 1.93
N VAL A 13 -4.87 27.93 1.32
CA VAL A 13 -5.84 27.53 0.29
C VAL A 13 -5.13 26.85 -0.88
N ILE A 14 -4.03 27.42 -1.39
CA ILE A 14 -3.24 26.77 -2.46
C ILE A 14 -2.76 25.38 -2.04
N SER A 15 -2.19 25.24 -0.84
CA SER A 15 -1.73 23.93 -0.36
C SER A 15 -2.88 22.93 -0.25
N ALA A 16 -4.05 23.36 0.21
CA ALA A 16 -5.23 22.52 0.30
C ALA A 16 -5.70 22.08 -1.10
N THR A 17 -5.73 23.00 -2.07
CA THR A 17 -6.12 22.68 -3.45
C THR A 17 -5.16 21.69 -4.10
N ILE A 18 -3.84 21.87 -3.95
CA ILE A 18 -2.83 20.95 -4.49
C ILE A 18 -3.00 19.56 -3.88
N SER A 19 -3.10 19.47 -2.56
CA SER A 19 -3.31 18.19 -1.88
C SER A 19 -4.61 17.52 -2.32
N TYR A 20 -5.71 18.27 -2.37
CA TYR A 20 -7.00 17.74 -2.78
C TYR A 20 -6.91 17.09 -4.17
N VAL A 21 -6.37 17.81 -5.16
CA VAL A 21 -6.24 17.27 -6.53
C VAL A 21 -5.40 15.98 -6.56
N ILE A 22 -4.23 15.98 -5.90
CA ILE A 22 -3.34 14.82 -5.88
C ILE A 22 -4.01 13.61 -5.21
N PHE A 23 -4.63 13.81 -4.05
CA PHE A 23 -5.24 12.73 -3.28
C PHE A 23 -6.55 12.23 -3.89
N SER A 24 -7.30 13.08 -4.59
CA SER A 24 -8.45 12.63 -5.40
C SER A 24 -7.99 11.69 -6.52
N LEU A 25 -6.90 12.00 -7.22
CA LEU A 25 -6.37 11.12 -8.27
C LEU A 25 -5.86 9.79 -7.70
N ILE A 26 -5.17 9.82 -6.57
CA ILE A 26 -4.72 8.60 -5.87
C ILE A 26 -5.93 7.75 -5.43
N CYS A 27 -6.96 8.39 -4.88
CA CYS A 27 -8.18 7.70 -4.45
C CYS A 27 -8.88 7.01 -5.63
N ILE A 28 -9.07 7.71 -6.75
CA ILE A 28 -9.67 7.13 -7.97
C ILE A 28 -8.82 5.96 -8.48
N HIS A 29 -7.49 6.09 -8.47
CA HIS A 29 -6.61 5.01 -8.89
C HIS A 29 -6.71 3.77 -7.97
N SER A 30 -6.78 3.97 -6.65
CA SER A 30 -6.96 2.88 -5.69
C SER A 30 -8.29 2.16 -5.86
N ILE A 31 -9.38 2.89 -6.15
CA ILE A 31 -10.67 2.29 -6.45
C ILE A 31 -10.60 1.54 -7.79
N ARG A 32 -10.04 2.14 -8.84
CA ARG A 32 -9.97 1.53 -10.18
C ARG A 32 -9.12 0.25 -10.23
N THR A 33 -8.16 0.09 -9.33
CA THR A 33 -7.27 -1.08 -9.30
C THR A 33 -7.86 -2.27 -8.53
N GLU A 34 -9.16 -2.24 -8.20
CA GLU A 34 -9.89 -3.31 -7.49
C GLU A 34 -9.25 -3.72 -6.14
N LYS A 35 -8.34 -2.90 -5.59
CA LYS A 35 -7.72 -3.12 -4.27
C LYS A 35 -8.72 -3.07 -3.11
N TYR A 36 -9.96 -2.68 -3.39
CA TYR A 36 -11.08 -2.70 -2.43
C TYR A 36 -11.77 -4.06 -2.36
N VAL A 37 -11.64 -4.91 -3.38
CA VAL A 37 -12.21 -6.26 -3.36
C VAL A 37 -11.34 -7.05 -2.38
N GLN A 38 -11.85 -7.19 -1.16
CA GLN A 38 -11.24 -7.98 -0.11
C GLN A 38 -12.14 -9.16 0.19
N ASN A 39 -12.27 -10.04 -0.79
CA ASN A 39 -13.01 -11.26 -0.59
C ASN A 39 -12.39 -12.05 0.56
N THR A 40 -13.25 -12.66 1.35
CA THR A 40 -12.87 -13.32 2.59
C THR A 40 -12.98 -14.82 2.48
N TYR A 41 -13.71 -15.32 1.49
CA TYR A 41 -14.10 -16.71 1.41
C TYR A 41 -14.11 -17.20 -0.03
N MET A 42 -13.77 -18.48 -0.25
CA MET A 42 -14.05 -19.18 -1.49
C MET A 42 -14.34 -20.65 -1.19
N LYS A 43 -15.52 -21.12 -1.57
CA LYS A 43 -15.84 -22.54 -1.52
C LYS A 43 -15.15 -23.26 -2.68
N ILE A 44 -14.40 -24.33 -2.38
CA ILE A 44 -13.82 -25.20 -3.42
C ILE A 44 -14.80 -26.33 -3.76
N ASN A 45 -15.29 -27.04 -2.74
CA ASN A 45 -16.32 -28.08 -2.83
C ASN A 45 -16.98 -28.26 -1.43
N ASP A 46 -17.79 -29.30 -1.20
CA ASP A 46 -18.45 -29.51 0.10
C ASP A 46 -17.50 -30.00 1.21
N THR A 47 -16.25 -30.29 0.89
CA THR A 47 -15.20 -30.70 1.85
C THR A 47 -14.20 -29.59 2.12
N TYR A 48 -13.99 -28.66 1.19
CA TYR A 48 -12.89 -27.69 1.23
C TYR A 48 -13.34 -26.26 0.94
N ASP A 49 -12.81 -25.33 1.71
CA ASP A 49 -12.94 -23.90 1.49
C ASP A 49 -11.66 -23.16 1.85
N LEU A 50 -11.47 -22.02 1.17
CA LEU A 50 -10.41 -21.06 1.43
C LEU A 50 -10.97 -19.89 2.20
N TYR A 51 -10.22 -19.43 3.20
CA TYR A 51 -10.60 -18.31 4.04
C TYR A 51 -9.43 -17.33 4.23
N ARG A 52 -9.72 -16.04 4.20
CA ARG A 52 -8.76 -14.98 4.47
C ARG A 52 -8.83 -14.56 5.93
N THR A 53 -7.70 -14.60 6.62
CA THR A 53 -7.62 -14.10 8.01
C THR A 53 -7.73 -12.58 8.07
N GLU A 54 -8.50 -12.08 9.04
CA GLU A 54 -8.72 -10.64 9.25
C GLU A 54 -7.44 -9.88 9.62
N ASN A 55 -6.54 -10.50 10.39
CA ASN A 55 -5.39 -9.81 10.98
C ASN A 55 -4.13 -9.82 10.10
N ASP A 56 -3.87 -10.93 9.41
CA ASP A 56 -2.59 -11.17 8.75
C ASP A 56 -2.68 -11.21 7.22
N ASN A 57 -3.89 -11.10 6.65
CA ASN A 57 -4.13 -11.32 5.21
C ASN A 57 -3.45 -12.61 4.73
N LYS A 58 -3.62 -13.70 5.48
CA LYS A 58 -3.17 -15.03 5.08
C LYS A 58 -4.36 -15.83 4.61
N ILE A 59 -4.13 -16.71 3.64
CA ILE A 59 -5.14 -17.66 3.20
C ILE A 59 -4.95 -18.98 3.94
N ILE A 60 -6.06 -19.46 4.51
CA ILE A 60 -6.19 -20.74 5.20
C ILE A 60 -7.05 -21.66 4.33
N LEU A 61 -6.66 -22.93 4.22
CA LEU A 61 -7.50 -24.00 3.67
C LEU A 61 -8.11 -24.78 4.81
N TYR A 62 -9.43 -24.82 4.90
CA TYR A 62 -10.14 -25.60 5.91
C TYR A 62 -10.57 -26.96 5.36
N PHE A 63 -10.55 -27.96 6.25
CA PHE A 63 -10.96 -29.34 5.98
C PHE A 63 -12.36 -29.58 6.54
N GLY A 64 -13.34 -28.93 5.92
CA GLY A 64 -14.76 -29.05 6.22
C GLY A 64 -15.46 -27.77 5.79
N SER A 65 -16.11 -27.80 4.61
CA SER A 65 -16.81 -26.62 4.10
C SER A 65 -17.99 -26.28 5.00
N ARG A 66 -17.91 -25.13 5.67
CA ARG A 66 -19.00 -24.63 6.54
C ARG A 66 -19.67 -23.37 5.99
N GLY A 67 -19.27 -22.91 4.80
CA GLY A 67 -19.74 -21.62 4.28
C GLY A 67 -19.21 -20.46 5.11
N PHE A 68 -19.91 -19.32 5.07
CA PHE A 68 -19.60 -18.16 5.91
C PHE A 68 -19.89 -18.46 7.40
N GLY A 69 -18.86 -18.65 8.24
CA GLY A 69 -19.04 -18.87 9.68
C GLY A 69 -17.77 -19.21 10.47
N GLU A 70 -17.91 -19.42 11.79
CA GLU A 70 -16.76 -19.76 12.65
C GLU A 70 -16.23 -21.18 12.38
N HIS A 71 -15.00 -21.26 11.85
CA HIS A 71 -14.27 -22.51 11.64
C HIS A 71 -13.56 -23.02 12.93
N ARG A 72 -14.10 -22.71 14.12
CA ARG A 72 -13.49 -23.13 15.39
C ARG A 72 -13.44 -24.66 15.48
N GLY A 73 -12.25 -25.20 15.74
CA GLY A 73 -12.02 -26.65 15.90
C GLY A 73 -12.05 -27.45 14.60
N VAL A 74 -12.06 -26.79 13.43
CA VAL A 74 -11.93 -27.46 12.13
C VAL A 74 -10.44 -27.59 11.78
N PRO A 75 -9.96 -28.78 11.36
CA PRO A 75 -8.60 -28.94 10.87
C PRO A 75 -8.33 -28.02 9.66
N SER A 76 -7.16 -27.40 9.61
CA SER A 76 -6.80 -26.45 8.55
C SER A 76 -5.33 -26.49 8.19
N CYS A 77 -5.01 -26.04 6.98
CA CYS A 77 -3.67 -25.66 6.57
C CYS A 77 -3.57 -24.15 6.43
N ASP A 78 -2.73 -23.54 7.25
CA ASP A 78 -2.53 -22.10 7.23
C ASP A 78 -1.45 -21.69 6.22
N ASN A 79 -1.48 -20.41 5.82
CA ASN A 79 -0.40 -19.75 5.09
C ASN A 79 -0.14 -20.32 3.70
N ILE A 80 -1.22 -20.54 2.91
CA ILE A 80 -1.08 -20.83 1.49
C ILE A 80 -0.46 -19.60 0.81
N LYS A 81 0.69 -19.80 0.15
CA LYS A 81 1.41 -18.69 -0.53
C LYS A 81 0.90 -18.45 -1.94
N GLU A 82 0.69 -19.54 -2.67
CA GLU A 82 0.40 -19.52 -4.10
C GLU A 82 -0.72 -20.48 -4.42
N ILE A 83 -1.64 -20.05 -5.27
CA ILE A 83 -2.82 -20.82 -5.69
C ILE A 83 -3.01 -20.63 -7.20
N ALA A 84 -3.54 -21.64 -7.87
CA ALA A 84 -3.94 -21.62 -9.26
C ALA A 84 -5.22 -22.41 -9.47
N MET A 85 -5.99 -22.01 -10.49
CA MET A 85 -7.05 -22.83 -11.05
C MET A 85 -6.50 -23.52 -12.29
N ASN A 86 -6.61 -24.85 -12.35
CA ASN A 86 -6.13 -25.66 -13.47
C ASN A 86 -7.22 -26.64 -13.91
N GLY A 87 -8.07 -26.20 -14.84
CA GLY A 87 -9.27 -26.95 -15.22
C GLY A 87 -10.21 -27.11 -14.03
N GLU A 88 -10.51 -28.35 -13.68
CA GLU A 88 -11.39 -28.71 -12.55
C GLU A 88 -10.69 -28.69 -11.18
N TYR A 89 -9.40 -28.35 -11.13
CA TYR A 89 -8.60 -28.43 -9.92
C TYR A 89 -8.22 -27.05 -9.38
N ILE A 90 -8.32 -26.90 -8.06
CA ILE A 90 -7.58 -25.89 -7.32
C ILE A 90 -6.26 -26.51 -6.92
N VAL A 91 -5.17 -25.81 -7.24
CA VAL A 91 -3.81 -26.22 -6.93
C VAL A 91 -3.18 -25.15 -6.06
N GLY A 92 -2.47 -25.53 -5.01
CA GLY A 92 -1.77 -24.56 -4.19
C GLY A 92 -0.47 -25.07 -3.59
N PHE A 93 0.28 -24.14 -3.02
CA PHE A 93 1.56 -24.39 -2.39
C PHE A 93 1.58 -23.90 -0.94
N LEU A 94 1.99 -24.82 -0.06
CA LEU A 94 2.19 -24.61 1.36
C LEU A 94 3.70 -24.67 1.65
N PRO A 95 4.35 -23.56 2.02
CA PRO A 95 5.81 -23.51 2.24
C PRO A 95 6.31 -24.35 3.42
N GLY A 96 5.45 -25.05 4.16
CA GLY A 96 5.85 -26.06 5.14
C GLY A 96 6.51 -25.49 6.40
N THR A 97 6.19 -24.26 6.77
CA THR A 97 6.70 -23.62 8.00
C THR A 97 5.61 -22.76 8.62
N SER A 98 5.07 -23.18 9.75
CA SER A 98 4.43 -22.26 10.68
C SER A 98 5.18 -22.32 12.01
N GLU A 99 5.91 -21.24 12.33
CA GLU A 99 6.33 -20.89 13.70
C GLU A 99 5.13 -20.54 14.60
N SER A 100 3.89 -20.55 14.09
CA SER A 100 2.68 -20.19 14.85
C SER A 100 1.39 -20.73 14.22
N GLY A 101 1.30 -22.05 13.99
CA GLY A 101 0.10 -22.63 13.38
C GLY A 101 -0.10 -24.14 13.55
N TYR A 102 0.75 -24.83 14.31
CA TYR A 102 0.40 -26.17 14.77
C TYR A 102 -0.47 -26.05 16.03
N ARG A 103 -1.78 -26.24 15.89
CA ARG A 103 -2.60 -26.72 17.00
C ARG A 103 -2.41 -28.23 17.08
N ASP A 104 -1.38 -28.63 17.83
CA ASP A 104 -0.92 -30.00 18.10
C ASP A 104 -1.97 -30.88 18.84
N ASP A 105 -3.17 -30.37 19.08
CA ASP A 105 -4.20 -31.01 19.88
C ASP A 105 -5.14 -31.96 19.10
N ILE A 106 -4.92 -32.20 17.80
CA ILE A 106 -5.58 -33.28 17.06
C ILE A 106 -4.52 -34.20 16.45
N LYS A 107 -4.18 -35.25 17.21
CA LYS A 107 -3.21 -36.33 16.94
C LYS A 107 -3.33 -37.08 15.60
N GLU A 108 -4.26 -36.73 14.72
CA GLU A 108 -4.54 -37.46 13.49
C GLU A 108 -5.16 -36.50 12.46
N ILE A 109 -4.34 -35.80 11.70
CA ILE A 109 -4.54 -35.92 10.26
C ILE A 109 -3.94 -37.29 9.93
N GLU A 110 -4.76 -38.33 10.01
CA GLU A 110 -4.41 -39.73 9.75
C GLU A 110 -3.54 -39.84 8.48
N ASN A 111 -2.22 -39.88 8.65
CA ASN A 111 -1.18 -40.28 7.69
C ASN A 111 -1.18 -39.69 6.25
N LYS A 112 -2.11 -38.82 5.82
CA LYS A 112 -2.32 -38.51 4.37
C LYS A 112 -2.36 -37.04 3.96
N LYS A 113 -2.58 -36.06 4.85
CA LYS A 113 -2.75 -34.64 4.46
C LYS A 113 -1.80 -33.69 5.20
N ALA A 114 -0.48 -33.89 5.06
CA ALA A 114 0.49 -32.97 5.65
C ALA A 114 0.43 -31.58 4.98
N CYS A 115 0.30 -30.51 5.78
CA CYS A 115 0.21 -29.11 5.33
C CYS A 115 1.57 -28.54 4.88
N ARG A 116 2.21 -29.19 3.91
CA ARG A 116 3.49 -28.77 3.32
C ARG A 116 3.55 -29.19 1.86
N GLY A 117 4.40 -28.53 1.07
CA GLY A 117 4.53 -28.81 -0.35
C GLY A 117 3.28 -28.40 -1.14
N TYR A 118 3.11 -29.00 -2.32
CA TYR A 118 1.95 -28.74 -3.17
C TYR A 118 0.74 -29.59 -2.78
N PHE A 119 -0.43 -29.11 -3.18
CA PHE A 119 -1.67 -29.87 -3.12
C PHE A 119 -2.52 -29.61 -4.36
N TYR A 120 -3.43 -30.54 -4.65
CA TYR A 120 -4.54 -30.31 -5.57
C TYR A 120 -5.85 -30.80 -4.95
N ILE A 121 -6.96 -30.13 -5.31
CA ILE A 121 -8.31 -30.48 -4.90
C ILE A 121 -9.21 -30.33 -6.12
N ASN A 122 -9.95 -31.38 -6.50
CA ASN A 122 -10.95 -31.29 -7.56
C ASN A 122 -12.22 -30.59 -7.03
N MET A 123 -12.74 -29.62 -7.78
CA MET A 123 -13.92 -28.83 -7.42
C MET A 123 -15.23 -29.62 -7.50
N TYR A 124 -15.26 -30.71 -8.29
CA TYR A 124 -16.46 -31.52 -8.54
C TYR A 124 -16.40 -32.93 -7.95
N LYS A 125 -15.20 -33.40 -7.55
CA LYS A 125 -14.97 -34.75 -7.01
C LYS A 125 -14.25 -34.67 -5.67
N GLU A 126 -15.00 -34.78 -4.59
CA GLU A 126 -14.50 -34.59 -3.22
C GLU A 126 -13.33 -35.50 -2.83
N ASN A 127 -13.26 -36.70 -3.42
CA ASN A 127 -12.22 -37.71 -3.13
C ASN A 127 -11.05 -37.69 -4.12
N ASP A 128 -10.98 -36.70 -5.03
CA ASP A 128 -9.84 -36.50 -5.94
C ASP A 128 -9.00 -35.31 -5.48
N GLU A 129 -8.39 -35.48 -4.32
CA GLU A 129 -7.47 -34.55 -3.71
C GLU A 129 -6.17 -35.23 -3.29
N LYS A 130 -5.07 -34.47 -3.27
CA LYS A 130 -3.80 -34.96 -2.75
C LYS A 130 -2.95 -33.81 -2.22
N PHE A 131 -2.21 -34.09 -1.16
CA PHE A 131 -1.40 -33.14 -0.41
C PHE A 131 0.05 -33.63 -0.29
N ASN A 132 0.95 -32.78 0.21
CA ASN A 132 2.36 -33.11 0.39
C ASN A 132 3.04 -33.57 -0.90
N LEU A 133 2.73 -32.87 -1.99
CA LEU A 133 3.26 -33.13 -3.32
C LEU A 133 4.54 -32.35 -3.57
N THR A 134 5.40 -32.93 -4.40
CA THR A 134 6.59 -32.28 -4.94
C THR A 134 6.29 -31.63 -6.28
N ASP A 135 7.18 -30.78 -6.79
CA ASP A 135 7.08 -30.25 -8.15
C ASP A 135 6.94 -31.38 -9.20
N ILE A 136 7.68 -32.48 -9.01
CA ILE A 136 7.66 -33.65 -9.92
C ILE A 136 6.27 -34.30 -9.94
N ASP A 137 5.62 -34.47 -8.78
CA ASP A 137 4.27 -35.03 -8.72
C ASP A 137 3.26 -34.16 -9.47
N MET A 138 3.42 -32.83 -9.36
CA MET A 138 2.58 -31.85 -10.03
C MET A 138 2.79 -31.87 -11.55
N GLU A 139 4.03 -31.98 -12.00
CA GLU A 139 4.36 -32.13 -13.42
C GLU A 139 3.77 -33.42 -14.00
N ILE A 140 3.86 -34.54 -13.28
CA ILE A 140 3.29 -35.82 -13.72
C ILE A 140 1.77 -35.75 -13.85
N LYS A 141 1.07 -35.13 -12.88
CA LYS A 141 -0.40 -35.07 -12.88
C LYS A 141 -0.96 -34.11 -13.93
N PHE A 142 -0.33 -32.95 -14.10
CA PHE A 142 -0.89 -31.86 -14.91
C PHE A 142 -0.17 -31.63 -16.25
N ASN A 143 0.94 -32.34 -16.48
CA ASN A 143 1.70 -32.37 -17.74
C ASN A 143 1.88 -30.98 -18.39
N GLY A 144 2.25 -29.98 -17.57
CA GLY A 144 2.32 -28.59 -17.99
C GLY A 144 2.71 -27.64 -16.87
N LYS A 145 3.07 -26.40 -17.25
CA LYS A 145 3.39 -25.33 -16.29
C LYS A 145 2.12 -24.71 -15.75
N ILE A 146 1.84 -24.92 -14.47
CA ILE A 146 0.74 -24.27 -13.75
C ILE A 146 1.11 -22.81 -13.51
N LYS A 147 0.20 -21.89 -13.86
CA LYS A 147 0.40 -20.46 -13.64
C LYS A 147 -0.15 -20.06 -12.28
N TYR A 148 0.72 -20.12 -11.28
CA TYR A 148 0.41 -19.68 -9.92
C TYR A 148 0.25 -18.16 -9.83
N MET A 149 -0.62 -17.75 -8.92
CA MET A 149 -0.74 -16.36 -8.46
C MET A 149 -0.66 -16.31 -6.93
N ASN A 150 -0.42 -15.11 -6.39
CA ASN A 150 -0.46 -14.91 -4.95
C ASN A 150 -1.84 -15.29 -4.41
N SER A 151 -1.88 -15.98 -3.27
CA SER A 151 -3.13 -16.49 -2.70
C SER A 151 -4.15 -15.39 -2.37
N ILE A 152 -3.71 -14.17 -2.04
CA ILE A 152 -4.61 -13.04 -1.79
C ILE A 152 -5.23 -12.53 -3.07
N ASP A 153 -4.43 -12.38 -4.13
CA ASP A 153 -4.94 -11.99 -5.45
C ASP A 153 -5.92 -13.04 -5.99
N PHE A 154 -5.64 -14.33 -5.71
CA PHE A 154 -6.54 -15.43 -6.05
C PHE A 154 -7.91 -15.29 -5.40
N ILE A 155 -7.96 -15.14 -4.06
CA ILE A 155 -9.24 -14.95 -3.36
C ILE A 155 -9.95 -13.68 -3.82
N ASN A 156 -9.26 -12.57 -4.02
CA ASN A 156 -9.91 -11.34 -4.48
C ASN A 156 -10.53 -11.52 -5.88
N THR A 157 -9.96 -12.39 -6.72
CA THR A 157 -10.49 -12.66 -8.08
C THR A 157 -11.64 -13.65 -8.09
N PHE A 158 -11.57 -14.73 -7.29
CA PHE A 158 -12.48 -15.88 -7.39
C PHE A 158 -13.35 -16.12 -6.14
N GLY A 159 -13.07 -15.41 -5.05
CA GLY A 159 -13.81 -15.51 -3.81
C GLY A 159 -15.00 -14.57 -3.74
N GLU A 160 -15.63 -14.55 -2.57
CA GLU A 160 -16.80 -13.76 -2.22
C GLU A 160 -16.67 -13.20 -0.79
N GLY A 161 -17.66 -12.41 -0.37
CA GLY A 161 -17.76 -11.93 1.01
C GLY A 161 -16.97 -10.66 1.29
N SER A 162 -16.62 -9.89 0.26
CA SER A 162 -16.15 -8.51 0.44
C SER A 162 -17.32 -7.59 0.83
N ASP A 163 -17.07 -6.70 1.77
CA ASP A 163 -17.90 -5.49 1.94
C ASP A 163 -17.26 -4.35 1.14
N ASP A 164 -17.54 -4.35 -0.17
CA ASP A 164 -16.96 -3.38 -1.10
C ASP A 164 -17.26 -1.94 -0.68
N LEU A 165 -18.44 -1.69 -0.11
CA LEU A 165 -18.83 -0.36 0.35
C LEU A 165 -17.95 0.07 1.52
N MET A 166 -17.84 -0.76 2.57
CA MET A 166 -16.98 -0.48 3.72
C MET A 166 -15.52 -0.31 3.31
N ASN A 167 -15.04 -1.13 2.37
CA ASN A 167 -13.67 -1.04 1.86
C ASN A 167 -13.41 0.24 1.06
N ILE A 168 -14.35 0.64 0.19
CA ILE A 168 -14.28 1.89 -0.56
C ILE A 168 -14.32 3.09 0.41
N GLU A 169 -15.21 3.07 1.41
CA GLU A 169 -15.27 4.10 2.45
C GLU A 169 -13.94 4.21 3.21
N GLY A 170 -13.34 3.08 3.59
CA GLY A 170 -12.02 3.03 4.21
C GLY A 170 -10.93 3.64 3.33
N ILE A 171 -10.92 3.35 2.03
CA ILE A 171 -9.98 3.94 1.06
C ILE A 171 -10.17 5.45 0.98
N ILE A 172 -11.41 5.93 0.87
CA ILE A 172 -11.72 7.36 0.82
C ILE A 172 -11.27 8.05 2.12
N PHE A 173 -11.54 7.43 3.27
CA PHE A 173 -11.18 7.94 4.58
C PHE A 173 -9.66 8.07 4.73
N ILE A 174 -8.91 6.99 4.46
CA ILE A 174 -7.45 6.96 4.57
C ILE A 174 -6.82 7.99 3.63
N ASN A 175 -7.30 8.09 2.37
CA ASN A 175 -6.80 9.09 1.42
C ASN A 175 -7.11 10.52 1.88
N SER A 176 -8.29 10.75 2.48
CA SER A 176 -8.67 12.06 3.02
C SER A 176 -7.76 12.47 4.19
N VAL A 177 -7.48 11.56 5.12
CA VAL A 177 -6.55 11.79 6.23
C VAL A 177 -5.14 12.10 5.71
N HIS A 178 -4.66 11.35 4.71
CA HIS A 178 -3.38 11.64 4.07
C HIS A 178 -3.38 13.00 3.37
N GLY A 179 -4.43 13.36 2.64
CA GLY A 179 -4.55 14.66 1.98
C GLY A 179 -4.50 15.84 2.96
N ILE A 180 -5.15 15.71 4.12
CA ILE A 180 -5.07 16.72 5.19
C ILE A 180 -3.64 16.83 5.70
N LYS A 181 -2.99 15.71 6.02
CA LYS A 181 -1.60 15.67 6.48
C LYS A 181 -0.65 16.35 5.48
N TRP A 182 -0.79 16.04 4.19
CA TRP A 182 0.04 16.64 3.13
C TRP A 182 -0.22 18.11 2.90
N THR A 183 -1.45 18.58 3.12
CA THR A 183 -1.78 20.01 3.09
C THR A 183 -0.90 20.78 4.07
N PHE A 184 -0.75 20.29 5.30
CA PHE A 184 0.13 20.92 6.28
C PHE A 184 1.61 20.87 5.87
N PHE A 185 2.08 19.74 5.32
CA PHE A 185 3.46 19.65 4.83
C PHE A 185 3.74 20.66 3.71
N ILE A 186 2.90 20.68 2.67
CA ILE A 186 3.04 21.61 1.54
C ILE A 186 2.97 23.06 2.04
N TYR A 187 2.03 23.36 2.94
CA TYR A 187 1.91 24.68 3.55
C TYR A 187 3.20 25.11 4.27
N ILE A 188 3.80 24.24 5.08
CA ILE A 188 5.07 24.52 5.77
C ILE A 188 6.19 24.77 4.74
N PHE A 189 6.31 23.92 3.73
CA PHE A 189 7.30 24.08 2.67
C PHE A 189 7.17 25.41 1.92
N LEU A 190 5.95 25.79 1.54
CA LEU A 190 5.69 27.08 0.88
C LEU A 190 6.03 28.27 1.79
N ASN A 191 5.77 28.17 3.09
CA ASN A 191 6.16 29.20 4.05
C ASN A 191 7.68 29.33 4.18
N ILE A 192 8.40 28.20 4.21
CA ILE A 192 9.87 28.20 4.23
C ILE A 192 10.40 28.82 2.93
N ALA A 193 9.88 28.44 1.77
CA ALA A 193 10.30 28.99 0.48
C ALA A 193 10.10 30.51 0.40
N THR A 194 8.90 30.99 0.79
CA THR A 194 8.62 32.44 0.81
C THR A 194 9.47 33.20 1.83
N TYR A 195 9.88 32.56 2.93
CA TYR A 195 10.82 33.14 3.88
C TYR A 195 12.24 33.26 3.29
N ILE A 196 12.74 32.21 2.64
CA ILE A 196 14.04 32.20 1.96
C ILE A 196 14.10 33.29 0.88
N GLU A 197 13.05 33.45 0.06
CA GLU A 197 12.98 34.51 -0.94
C GLU A 197 13.10 35.91 -0.33
N LYS A 198 12.43 36.15 0.82
CA LYS A 198 12.52 37.43 1.53
C LYS A 198 13.93 37.68 2.05
N LEU A 199 14.58 36.66 2.60
CA LEU A 199 15.97 36.74 3.04
C LEU A 199 16.90 37.11 1.88
N LYS A 200 16.75 36.43 0.73
CA LYS A 200 17.54 36.71 -0.49
C LYS A 200 17.34 38.15 -0.96
N LYS A 201 16.09 38.61 -1.07
CA LYS A 201 15.76 40.01 -1.43
C LYS A 201 16.38 41.03 -0.46
N ASN A 202 16.39 40.73 0.84
CA ASN A 202 16.99 41.61 1.84
C ASN A 202 18.53 41.66 1.76
N LEU A 203 19.17 40.52 1.50
CA LEU A 203 20.62 40.44 1.26
C LEU A 203 21.02 41.21 0.01
N ASP A 204 20.26 41.07 -1.08
CA ASP A 204 20.50 41.80 -2.33
C ASP A 204 20.35 43.31 -2.14
N ARG A 205 19.31 43.77 -1.43
CA ARG A 205 19.18 45.19 -1.07
C ARG A 205 20.35 45.71 -0.23
N LYS A 206 20.81 44.95 0.76
CA LYS A 206 21.98 45.32 1.57
C LYS A 206 23.24 45.40 0.71
N ARG A 207 23.45 44.45 -0.20
CA ARG A 207 24.59 44.43 -1.14
C ARG A 207 24.58 45.66 -2.05
N ILE A 208 23.42 45.99 -2.64
CA ILE A 208 23.25 47.19 -3.47
C ILE A 208 23.56 48.46 -2.66
N LYS A 209 22.98 48.62 -1.46
CA LYS A 209 23.22 49.79 -0.60
C LYS A 209 24.69 49.95 -0.23
N ASN A 210 25.39 48.86 0.09
CA ASN A 210 26.82 48.87 0.39
C ASN A 210 27.66 49.26 -0.84
N SER A 211 27.28 48.81 -2.05
CA SER A 211 27.97 49.19 -3.29
C SER A 211 27.85 50.69 -3.58
N PHE A 212 26.67 51.29 -3.38
CA PHE A 212 26.45 52.73 -3.52
C PHE A 212 27.26 53.54 -2.50
N LYS A 213 27.25 53.12 -1.22
CA LYS A 213 28.05 53.77 -0.16
C LYS A 213 29.55 53.75 -0.49
N LYS A 214 30.05 52.63 -1.04
CA LYS A 214 31.46 52.48 -1.45
C LYS A 214 31.80 53.38 -2.65
N ARG A 215 30.92 53.52 -3.65
CA ARG A 215 31.11 54.47 -4.77
C ARG A 215 31.14 55.92 -4.29
N TYR A 216 30.19 56.33 -3.44
CA TYR A 216 30.12 57.70 -2.92
C TYR A 216 31.38 58.09 -2.12
N SER A 217 31.86 57.20 -1.25
CA SER A 217 33.14 57.36 -0.53
C SER A 217 34.34 57.56 -1.47
N ARG A 218 34.35 56.88 -2.63
CA ARG A 218 35.43 56.96 -3.60
C ARG A 218 35.39 58.30 -4.36
N TYR A 219 34.20 58.77 -4.77
CA TYR A 219 34.01 60.08 -5.39
C TYR A 219 34.39 61.23 -4.45
N SER A 220 33.96 61.18 -3.19
CA SER A 220 34.32 62.20 -2.19
C SER A 220 35.83 62.31 -1.98
N ARG A 221 36.55 61.17 -1.95
CA ARG A 221 38.02 61.17 -1.86
C ARG A 221 38.70 61.77 -3.10
N LEU A 222 38.21 61.45 -4.30
CA LEU A 222 38.73 62.02 -5.56
C LEU A 222 38.46 63.52 -5.68
N TYR A 223 37.31 63.99 -5.20
CA TYR A 223 36.99 65.42 -5.17
C TYR A 223 37.92 66.17 -4.22
N ASN A 224 38.10 65.67 -3.00
CA ASN A 224 38.99 66.29 -2.01
C ASN A 224 40.47 66.27 -2.45
N SER A 225 40.93 65.22 -3.14
CA SER A 225 42.29 65.19 -3.67
C SER A 225 42.51 66.17 -4.82
N ARG A 226 41.51 66.36 -5.70
CA ARG A 226 41.55 67.38 -6.76
C ARG A 226 41.52 68.80 -6.19
N LYS A 227 40.73 69.05 -5.14
CA LYS A 227 40.65 70.37 -4.49
C LYS A 227 42.00 70.75 -3.85
N ARG A 228 42.69 69.80 -3.20
CA ARG A 228 44.03 70.03 -2.61
C ARG A 228 45.15 70.25 -3.62
N ARG A 229 45.00 69.82 -4.88
CA ARG A 229 45.99 70.09 -5.94
C ARG A 229 45.78 71.44 -6.64
N LYS A 230 44.69 72.14 -6.33
CA LYS A 230 44.34 73.46 -6.90
C LYS A 230 44.53 74.61 -5.90
N MET A 231 44.94 74.30 -4.67
CA MET A 231 45.46 75.24 -3.67
C MET A 231 46.97 75.07 -3.63
#